data_AF-A0A7W1NVE6-F1
#
_entry.id   AF-A0A7W1NVE6-F1
#
_cell.length_a   1.000
_cell.length_b   1.000
_cell.length_c   1.000
_cell.angle_alpha   90.00
_cell.angle_beta   90.00
_cell.angle_gamma   90.00
#
_symmetry.space_group_name_H-M   'P 1'
#
loop_
_entity.id
_entity.type
_entity.pdbx_description
1 polymer ?
#
loop_
_entity_poly.entity_id
_entity_poly.type
_entity_poly.pdbx_seq_one_letter_code
_entity_poly.pdbx_strand_id
1 'polypeptide(L)'
;MAKKDAGPQPNREELLQMGIRAAKDGNNDGARIFFEQVLGQDKRNERAMMWMAKIATDNKSERKKWLEKTLEVNPDNLQARDALKKMAYVRSATENRTLLTFGMVAGVLIILAFVMIVAVVILNRP
;
A
#
# COMPACT_ATOMS: atom_id res chain seq x y z
N MET A 1 -16.90 -22.07 -44.42
CA MET A 1 -16.43 -20.84 -43.76
C MET A 1 -15.60 -21.22 -42.55
N ALA A 2 -14.30 -20.91 -42.60
CA ALA A 2 -13.29 -21.39 -41.66
C ALA A 2 -13.44 -20.78 -40.26
N LYS A 3 -13.62 -21.61 -39.23
CA LYS A 3 -13.34 -21.22 -37.83
C LYS A 3 -11.85 -21.43 -37.60
N LYS A 4 -11.14 -20.31 -37.77
CA LYS A 4 -9.73 -20.05 -37.53
C LYS A 4 -9.17 -20.82 -36.34
N ASP A 5 -8.12 -21.58 -36.60
CA ASP A 5 -7.29 -22.31 -35.66
C ASP A 5 -6.70 -21.35 -34.62
N ALA A 6 -7.30 -21.31 -33.43
CA ALA A 6 -6.63 -20.79 -32.25
C ALA A 6 -6.12 -22.03 -31.50
N GLY A 7 -4.80 -22.17 -31.35
CA GLY A 7 -4.21 -23.16 -30.44
C GLY A 7 -4.86 -23.07 -29.05
N PRO A 8 -4.70 -24.07 -28.17
CA PRO A 8 -5.40 -24.10 -26.89
C PRO A 8 -5.10 -22.81 -26.14
N GLN A 9 -6.04 -21.86 -26.12
CA GLN A 9 -5.86 -20.66 -25.32
C GLN A 9 -5.87 -21.15 -23.88
N PRO A 10 -4.85 -20.81 -23.08
CA PRO A 10 -4.80 -21.27 -21.71
C PRO A 10 -6.09 -20.86 -21.02
N ASN A 11 -6.73 -21.82 -20.35
CA ASN A 11 -7.97 -21.57 -19.65
C ASN A 11 -7.74 -20.46 -18.61
N ARG A 12 -8.76 -19.67 -18.28
CA ARG A 12 -8.66 -18.58 -17.29
C ARG A 12 -8.00 -19.01 -15.98
N GLU A 13 -8.31 -20.21 -15.51
CA GLU A 13 -7.68 -20.76 -14.30
C GLU A 13 -6.20 -21.08 -14.52
N GLU A 14 -5.80 -21.56 -15.70
CA GLU A 14 -4.38 -21.78 -16.03
C GLU A 14 -3.61 -20.47 -16.05
N LEU A 15 -4.16 -19.42 -16.68
CA LEU A 15 -3.59 -18.08 -16.66
C LEU A 15 -3.44 -17.55 -15.23
N LEU A 16 -4.46 -17.75 -14.38
CA LEU A 16 -4.39 -17.36 -12.98
C LEU A 16 -3.27 -18.11 -12.25
N GLN A 17 -3.12 -19.42 -12.47
CA GLN A 17 -2.06 -20.21 -11.85
C GLN A 17 -0.67 -19.81 -12.37
N MET A 18 -0.51 -19.49 -13.66
CA MET A 18 0.74 -18.98 -14.22
C MET A 18 1.12 -17.64 -13.59
N GLY A 19 0.17 -16.72 -13.45
CA GLY A 19 0.39 -15.45 -12.76
C GLY A 19 0.79 -15.63 -11.29
N ILE A 20 0.15 -16.56 -10.58
CA ILE A 20 0.48 -16.87 -9.18
C ILE A 20 1.90 -17.42 -9.06
N ARG A 21 2.32 -18.31 -9.96
CA ARG A 21 3.69 -18.86 -9.98
C ARG A 21 4.70 -17.76 -10.24
N ALA A 22 4.50 -16.96 -11.28
CA ALA A 22 5.37 -15.82 -11.58
C ALA A 22 5.49 -14.84 -10.40
N ALA A 23 4.37 -14.54 -9.71
CA ALA A 23 4.38 -13.68 -8.53
C ALA A 23 5.14 -14.31 -7.34
N LYS A 24 5.05 -15.64 -7.16
CA LYS A 24 5.81 -16.36 -6.13
C LYS A 24 7.30 -16.41 -6.45
N ASP A 25 7.66 -16.47 -7.72
CA ASP A 25 9.04 -16.47 -8.20
C ASP A 25 9.67 -15.06 -8.17
N GLY A 26 8.94 -14.04 -7.73
CA GLY A 26 9.38 -12.64 -7.68
C GLY A 26 9.27 -11.90 -9.02
N ASN A 27 8.79 -12.55 -10.08
CA ASN A 27 8.54 -11.94 -11.37
C ASN A 27 7.17 -11.24 -11.40
N ASN A 28 7.10 -10.08 -10.73
CA ASN A 28 5.87 -9.28 -10.64
C ASN A 28 5.39 -8.78 -12.01
N ASP A 29 6.30 -8.44 -12.92
CA ASP A 29 5.95 -7.95 -14.26
C ASP A 29 5.33 -9.05 -15.12
N GLY A 30 5.91 -10.25 -15.09
CA GLY A 30 5.33 -11.42 -15.75
C GLY A 30 3.98 -11.80 -15.14
N ALA A 31 3.87 -11.76 -13.81
CA ALA A 31 2.63 -12.03 -13.12
C ALA A 31 1.49 -11.07 -13.52
N ARG A 32 1.82 -9.77 -13.65
CA ARG A 32 0.90 -8.72 -14.08
C ARG A 32 0.27 -9.05 -15.44
N ILE A 33 1.07 -9.47 -16.41
CA ILE A 33 0.58 -9.82 -17.76
C ILE A 33 -0.47 -10.94 -17.68
N PHE A 34 -0.21 -11.98 -16.89
CA PHE A 34 -1.16 -13.08 -16.73
C PHE A 34 -2.45 -12.64 -16.04
N PHE A 35 -2.36 -11.84 -14.98
CA PHE A 35 -3.55 -11.33 -14.28
C PHE A 35 -4.36 -10.36 -15.14
N GLU A 36 -3.72 -9.54 -15.98
CA GLU A 36 -4.40 -8.68 -16.94
C GLU A 36 -5.16 -9.49 -17.99
N GLN A 37 -4.60 -10.60 -18.47
CA GLN A 37 -5.31 -11.53 -19.36
C GLN A 37 -6.51 -12.18 -18.67
N VAL A 38 -6.36 -12.61 -17.40
CA VAL A 38 -7.47 -13.13 -16.59
C VAL A 38 -8.57 -12.07 -16.45
N LEU A 39 -8.22 -10.82 -16.13
CA LEU A 39 -9.17 -9.72 -15.98
C LEU A 39 -9.77 -9.27 -17.32
N GLY A 40 -9.06 -9.49 -18.43
CA GLY A 40 -9.58 -9.27 -19.78
C GLY A 40 -10.70 -10.26 -20.12
N GLN A 41 -10.58 -11.51 -19.67
CA GLN A 41 -11.63 -12.54 -19.83
C GLN A 41 -12.74 -12.40 -18.78
N ASP A 42 -12.38 -12.07 -17.54
CA ASP A 42 -13.28 -11.93 -16.41
C ASP A 42 -12.92 -10.70 -15.56
N LYS A 43 -13.57 -9.59 -15.89
CA LYS A 43 -13.37 -8.30 -15.21
C LYS A 43 -13.80 -8.31 -13.75
N ARG A 44 -14.51 -9.36 -13.28
CA ARG A 44 -14.99 -9.50 -11.89
C ARG A 44 -14.23 -10.59 -11.14
N ASN A 45 -13.07 -11.03 -11.66
CA ASN A 45 -12.27 -12.02 -10.98
C ASN A 45 -11.57 -11.42 -9.75
N GLU A 46 -12.12 -11.69 -8.57
CA GLU A 46 -11.63 -11.18 -7.30
C GLU A 46 -10.23 -11.72 -6.96
N ARG A 47 -9.94 -12.97 -7.35
CA ARG A 47 -8.62 -13.59 -7.13
C ARG A 47 -7.54 -12.84 -7.90
N ALA A 48 -7.77 -12.55 -9.18
CA ALA A 48 -6.82 -11.81 -10.00
C ALA A 48 -6.62 -10.37 -9.47
N MET A 49 -7.68 -9.67 -9.05
CA MET A 49 -7.56 -8.34 -8.44
C MET A 49 -6.74 -8.35 -7.15
N MET A 50 -6.96 -9.37 -6.29
CA MET A 50 -6.17 -9.54 -5.07
C MET A 50 -4.70 -9.79 -5.35
N TRP A 51 -4.38 -10.57 -6.38
CA TRP A 51 -3.00 -10.80 -6.77
C TRP A 51 -2.36 -9.55 -7.38
N MET A 52 -3.09 -8.77 -8.18
CA MET A 52 -2.63 -7.45 -8.67
C MET A 52 -2.29 -6.50 -7.51
N ALA A 53 -3.12 -6.47 -6.47
CA ALA A 53 -2.83 -5.72 -5.26
C ALA A 53 -1.58 -6.23 -4.52
N LYS A 54 -1.32 -7.55 -4.54
CA LYS A 54 -0.19 -8.16 -3.85
C LYS A 54 1.15 -7.88 -4.54
N ILE A 55 1.18 -7.89 -5.87
CA ILE A 55 2.39 -7.60 -6.65
C ILE A 55 2.69 -6.10 -6.77
N ALA A 56 1.70 -5.22 -6.54
CA ALA A 56 1.87 -3.77 -6.51
C ALA A 56 2.56 -3.29 -5.20
N THR A 57 3.73 -3.81 -4.87
CA THR A 57 4.46 -3.47 -3.63
C THR A 57 5.00 -2.04 -3.64
N ASP A 58 5.47 -1.59 -4.81
CA ASP A 58 6.23 -0.34 -4.93
C ASP A 58 5.30 0.87 -5.04
N ASN A 59 4.11 0.66 -5.61
CA ASN A 59 3.11 1.71 -5.79
C ASN A 59 1.90 1.50 -4.85
N LYS A 60 1.95 2.16 -3.69
CA LYS A 60 0.86 2.12 -2.70
C LYS A 60 -0.47 2.60 -3.27
N SER A 61 -0.47 3.57 -4.19
CA SER A 61 -1.71 4.07 -4.82
C SER A 61 -2.34 3.01 -5.71
N GLU A 62 -1.52 2.34 -6.53
CA GLU A 62 -1.97 1.24 -7.36
C GLU A 62 -2.51 0.07 -6.53
N ARG A 63 -1.77 -0.34 -5.51
CA ARG A 63 -2.22 -1.40 -4.58
C ARG A 63 -3.57 -1.07 -3.97
N LYS A 64 -3.75 0.17 -3.49
CA LYS A 64 -5.00 0.63 -2.91
C LYS A 64 -6.16 0.51 -3.92
N LYS A 65 -5.96 0.98 -5.16
CA LYS A 65 -6.98 0.90 -6.22
C LYS A 65 -7.42 -0.54 -6.50
N TRP A 66 -6.49 -1.50 -6.55
CA TRP A 66 -6.84 -2.91 -6.78
C TRP A 66 -7.60 -3.53 -5.61
N LEU A 67 -7.25 -3.16 -4.37
CA LEU A 67 -7.99 -3.58 -3.18
C LEU A 67 -9.41 -2.99 -3.15
N GLU A 68 -9.56 -1.71 -3.51
CA GLU A 68 -10.87 -1.05 -3.61
C GLU A 68 -11.75 -1.74 -4.67
N LYS A 69 -11.21 -2.01 -5.87
CA LYS A 69 -11.92 -2.79 -6.90
C LYS A 69 -12.33 -4.19 -6.43
N THR A 70 -11.48 -4.84 -5.64
CA THR A 70 -11.81 -6.15 -5.07
C THR A 70 -13.04 -6.05 -4.15
N LEU A 71 -13.14 -4.97 -3.36
CA LEU A 71 -14.29 -4.72 -2.49
C LEU A 71 -15.54 -4.25 -3.25
N GLU A 72 -15.38 -3.59 -4.38
CA GLU A 72 -16.50 -3.28 -5.29
C GLU A 72 -17.12 -4.57 -5.85
N VAL A 73 -16.29 -5.57 -6.18
CA VAL A 73 -16.76 -6.86 -6.67
C VAL A 73 -17.30 -7.75 -5.56
N ASN A 74 -16.58 -7.81 -4.44
CA ASN A 74 -16.91 -8.61 -3.26
C ASN A 74 -16.68 -7.78 -1.97
N PRO A 75 -17.72 -7.11 -1.46
CA PRO A 75 -17.64 -6.30 -0.24
C PRO A 75 -17.23 -7.09 1.01
N ASP A 76 -17.51 -8.40 1.01
CA ASP A 76 -17.22 -9.31 2.13
C ASP A 76 -15.79 -9.87 2.10
N ASN A 77 -14.94 -9.39 1.18
CA ASN A 77 -13.55 -9.81 1.12
C ASN A 77 -12.75 -9.25 2.31
N LEU A 78 -12.68 -10.05 3.38
CA LEU A 78 -11.94 -9.73 4.60
C LEU A 78 -10.46 -9.44 4.33
N GLN A 79 -9.83 -10.16 3.39
CA GLN A 79 -8.42 -9.95 3.06
C GLN A 79 -8.17 -8.56 2.47
N ALA A 80 -9.05 -8.10 1.58
CA ALA A 80 -8.94 -6.77 1.00
C ALA A 80 -9.18 -5.66 2.03
N ARG A 81 -10.20 -5.83 2.90
CA ARG A 81 -10.48 -4.89 4.00
C ARG A 81 -9.31 -4.78 4.97
N ASP A 82 -8.74 -5.90 5.38
CA ASP A 82 -7.61 -5.93 6.31
C ASP A 82 -6.36 -5.30 5.69
N ALA A 83 -6.11 -5.54 4.40
CA ALA A 83 -5.01 -4.92 3.69
C ALA A 83 -5.15 -3.38 3.63
N LEU A 84 -6.35 -2.87 3.32
CA LEU A 84 -6.62 -1.43 3.33
C LEU A 84 -6.48 -0.82 4.74
N LYS A 85 -6.98 -1.50 5.77
CA LYS A 85 -6.88 -1.06 7.16
C LYS A 85 -5.41 -0.94 7.61
N LYS A 86 -4.58 -1.93 7.25
CA LYS A 86 -3.12 -1.88 7.52
C LYS A 86 -2.45 -0.72 6.81
N MET A 87 -2.82 -0.45 5.55
CA MET A 87 -2.27 0.69 4.80
C MET A 87 -2.67 2.04 5.41
N ALA A 88 -3.90 2.18 5.91
CA ALA A 88 -4.36 3.37 6.60
C ALA A 88 -3.61 3.61 7.93
N TYR A 89 -3.41 2.55 8.72
CA TYR A 89 -2.71 2.63 10.00
C TYR A 89 -1.25 3.10 9.86
N VAL A 90 -0.53 2.61 8.85
CA VAL A 90 0.85 3.03 8.58
C VAL A 90 0.94 4.53 8.25
N ARG A 91 -0.10 5.11 7.61
CA ARG A 91 -0.14 6.53 7.27
C ARG A 91 -0.31 7.40 8.53
N SER A 92 -1.27 7.06 9.41
CA SER A 92 -1.55 7.85 10.62
C SER A 92 -0.39 7.88 11.61
N ALA A 93 0.39 6.79 11.71
CA ALA A 93 1.57 6.76 12.57
C ALA A 93 2.71 7.65 12.06
N THR A 94 2.77 7.92 10.75
CA THR A 94 3.82 8.74 10.13
C THR A 94 3.51 10.24 10.20
N GLU A 95 2.23 10.62 10.20
CA GLU A 95 1.79 12.04 10.24
C GLU A 95 1.94 12.71 11.63
N ASN A 96 2.15 11.95 12.71
CA ASN A 96 2.24 12.50 14.07
C ASN A 96 3.62 13.12 14.43
N ARG A 97 4.57 13.21 13.48
CA ARG A 97 5.92 13.74 13.73
C ARG A 97 5.97 15.25 13.95
N THR A 98 5.03 16.01 13.39
CA THR A 98 4.97 17.48 13.58
C THR A 98 4.67 17.87 15.02
N LEU A 99 3.77 17.13 15.69
CA LEU A 99 3.45 17.33 17.11
C LEU A 99 4.66 17.12 18.03
N LEU A 100 5.49 16.10 17.76
CA LEU A 100 6.71 15.82 18.51
C LEU A 100 7.82 16.86 18.24
N THR A 101 7.96 17.34 17.00
CA THR A 101 8.92 18.41 16.69
C THR A 101 8.54 19.74 17.34
N PHE A 102 7.25 20.11 17.37
CA PHE A 102 6.82 21.32 18.05
C PHE A 102 7.01 21.23 19.57
N GLY A 103 6.72 20.07 20.17
CA GLY A 103 6.97 19.83 21.59
C GLY A 103 8.45 19.91 21.98
N MET A 104 9.32 19.33 21.16
CA MET A 104 10.77 19.36 21.40
C MET A 104 11.35 20.78 21.27
N VAL A 105 10.97 21.53 20.23
CA VAL A 105 11.44 22.92 20.03
C VAL A 105 10.94 23.83 21.16
N ALA A 106 9.67 23.71 21.56
CA ALA A 106 9.12 24.48 22.67
C ALA A 106 9.86 24.16 24.00
N GLY A 107 10.14 22.88 24.26
CA GLY A 107 10.89 22.47 25.45
C GLY A 107 12.30 23.07 25.49
N VAL A 108 13.03 23.03 24.37
CA VAL A 108 14.39 23.62 24.28
C VAL A 108 14.35 25.13 24.51
N LEU A 109 13.40 25.85 23.90
CA LEU A 109 13.27 27.31 24.08
C LEU A 109 12.95 27.69 25.54
N ILE A 110 12.09 26.94 26.22
CA ILE A 110 11.76 27.16 27.64
C ILE A 110 13.00 26.97 28.52
N ILE A 111 13.77 25.90 28.29
CA ILE A 111 14.99 25.62 29.04
C ILE A 111 16.01 26.75 28.82
N LEU A 112 16.22 27.17 27.58
CA LEU A 112 17.15 28.26 27.25
C LEU A 112 16.73 29.58 27.91
N ALA A 113 15.44 29.93 27.87
CA ALA A 113 14.92 31.13 28.52
C ALA A 113 15.11 31.07 30.05
N PHE A 114 14.86 29.92 30.66
CA PHE A 114 15.05 29.74 32.10
C PHE A 114 16.52 29.90 32.52
N VAL A 115 17.44 29.27 31.78
CA VAL A 115 18.89 29.41 32.01
C VAL A 115 19.32 30.87 31.88
N MET A 116 18.83 31.59 30.86
CA MET A 116 19.13 33.01 30.66
C MET A 116 18.64 33.87 31.82
N ILE A 117 17.40 33.65 32.30
CA ILE A 117 16.84 34.37 33.45
C ILE A 117 17.68 34.12 34.71
N VAL A 118 18.02 32.86 34.99
CA VAL A 118 18.84 32.50 36.16
C VAL A 118 20.23 33.15 36.07
N ALA A 119 20.87 33.13 34.91
CA ALA A 119 22.17 33.75 34.69
C ALA A 119 22.11 35.27 34.95
N VAL A 120 21.10 35.96 34.42
CA VAL A 120 20.90 37.40 34.66
C VAL A 120 20.68 37.69 36.14
N VAL A 121 19.87 36.88 36.83
CA VAL A 121 19.62 37.06 38.27
C VAL A 121 20.90 36.88 39.08
N ILE A 122 21.75 35.90 38.75
CA ILE A 122 23.03 35.66 39.45
C ILE A 122 24.01 36.81 39.19
N LEU A 123 24.14 37.26 37.93
CA LEU A 123 25.04 38.36 37.54
C LEU A 123 24.61 39.71 38.13
N ASN A 124 23.31 39.89 38.39
CA ASN A 124 22.74 41.11 38.94
C ASN A 124 22.60 41.06 40.48
N ARG A 125 23.20 40.05 41.16
CA ARG A 125 23.35 40.08 42.61
C ARG A 125 24.51 41.04 42.95
N PRO A 126 24.26 42.11 43.72
CA PRO A 126 25.30 43.06 44.14
C PRO A 126 26.30 42.43 45.12
#